data_AF-A0AAV1TGL1-F1
#
_entry.id   AF-A0AAV1TGL1-F1
#
_cell.length_a   1.000
_cell.length_b   1.000
_cell.length_c   1.000
_cell.angle_alpha   90.00
_cell.angle_beta   90.00
_cell.angle_gamma   90.00
#
_symmetry.space_group_name_H-M   'P 1'
#
loop_
_entity.id
_entity.type
_entity.pdbx_description
1 polymer ?
#
loop_
_entity_poly.entity_id
_entity_poly.type
_entity_poly.pdbx_seq_one_letter_code
_entity_poly.pdbx_strand_id
1 'polypeptide(L)'
;MFIKNERVLSSSSMDEGVLDEKTRVERYDSQSWESLKTNQIYEDLVEFKDVLPETVPCEFPKDKGIRHEVELKLGSKYRVMKQWPLPREQVLAIDKFFADRLAAGHVRESTSPIALRPSVCEKQQEGGG
;
A
#
# COMPACT_ATOMS: atom_id res chain seq x y z
N MET A 1 -5.07 7.10 -36.91
CA MET A 1 -3.68 7.43 -36.52
C MET A 1 -3.59 7.24 -35.01
N PHE A 2 -3.07 6.11 -34.53
CA PHE A 2 -2.97 5.82 -33.10
C PHE A 2 -1.65 6.40 -32.60
N ILE A 3 -1.72 7.40 -31.73
CA ILE A 3 -0.57 7.90 -31.00
C ILE A 3 -0.15 6.79 -30.04
N LYS A 4 1.01 6.19 -30.31
CA LYS A 4 1.68 5.31 -29.36
C LYS A 4 2.20 6.21 -28.24
N ASN A 5 1.44 6.30 -27.15
CA ASN A 5 1.98 6.84 -25.91
C ASN A 5 2.98 5.82 -25.38
N GLU A 6 4.26 6.13 -25.57
CA GLU A 6 5.38 5.52 -24.87
C GLU A 6 5.08 5.62 -23.38
N ARG A 7 4.73 4.49 -22.75
CA ARG A 7 4.70 4.42 -21.30
C ARG A 7 6.11 4.74 -20.84
N VAL A 8 6.27 5.86 -20.16
CA VAL A 8 7.42 6.06 -19.29
C VAL A 8 7.41 4.89 -18.32
N LEU A 9 8.27 3.89 -18.57
CA LEU A 9 8.51 2.81 -17.63
C LEU A 9 9.14 3.46 -16.41
N SER A 10 8.33 3.71 -15.39
CA SER A 10 8.84 3.92 -14.04
C SER A 10 9.36 2.55 -13.60
N SER A 11 10.59 2.24 -14.02
CA SER A 11 11.28 1.01 -13.64
C SER A 11 11.70 1.15 -12.18
N SER A 12 10.91 0.56 -11.29
CA SER A 12 11.32 0.31 -9.91
C SER A 12 12.13 -0.97 -9.88
N SER A 13 13.21 -1.03 -9.12
CA SER A 13 13.97 -2.28 -8.92
C SER A 13 13.20 -3.35 -8.12
N MET A 14 11.95 -3.05 -7.75
CA MET A 14 11.02 -3.97 -7.12
C MET A 14 10.12 -4.71 -8.12
N ASP A 15 10.21 -4.39 -9.42
CA ASP A 15 9.45 -5.09 -10.47
C ASP A 15 10.13 -6.44 -10.81
N GLU A 16 9.38 -7.53 -10.68
CA GLU A 16 9.77 -8.94 -10.87
C GLU A 16 10.19 -9.24 -12.32
N GLY A 17 9.86 -8.35 -13.26
CA GLY A 17 10.35 -8.40 -14.64
C GLY A 17 11.76 -7.80 -14.84
N VAL A 18 12.34 -7.18 -13.81
CA VAL A 18 13.62 -6.45 -13.90
C VAL A 18 14.80 -7.31 -13.42
N LEU A 19 14.58 -8.19 -12.44
CA LEU A 19 15.60 -9.08 -11.85
C LEU A 19 15.03 -10.50 -11.71
N ASP A 20 15.86 -11.53 -11.89
CA ASP A 20 15.43 -12.90 -11.62
C ASP A 20 15.18 -13.11 -10.11
N GLU A 21 14.33 -14.07 -9.77
CA GLU A 21 13.91 -14.27 -8.38
C GLU A 21 15.09 -14.51 -7.42
N LYS A 22 16.13 -15.20 -7.88
CA LYS A 22 17.31 -15.46 -7.07
C LYS A 22 18.09 -14.17 -6.82
N THR A 23 18.30 -13.33 -7.83
CA THR A 23 18.99 -12.03 -7.64
C THR A 23 18.15 -11.03 -6.84
N ARG A 24 16.82 -11.09 -6.92
CA ARG A 24 15.91 -10.28 -6.10
C ARG A 24 16.02 -10.62 -4.62
N VAL A 25 15.96 -11.91 -4.28
CA VAL A 25 16.11 -12.41 -2.91
C VAL A 25 17.50 -12.08 -2.36
N GLU A 26 18.56 -12.37 -3.11
CA GLU A 26 19.94 -12.05 -2.69
C GLU A 26 20.12 -10.55 -2.42
N ARG A 27 19.50 -9.68 -3.24
CA ARG A 27 19.53 -8.23 -3.03
C ARG A 27 18.78 -7.83 -1.76
N TYR A 28 17.61 -8.41 -1.49
CA TYR A 28 16.85 -8.12 -0.27
C TYR A 28 17.60 -8.61 0.98
N ASP A 29 18.14 -9.83 0.94
CA ASP A 29 18.93 -10.42 2.03
C ASP A 29 20.20 -9.60 2.32
N SER A 30 20.84 -9.05 1.29
CA SER A 30 21.98 -8.14 1.46
C SER A 30 21.64 -6.81 2.14
N GLN A 31 20.35 -6.44 2.16
CA GLN A 31 19.83 -5.23 2.82
C GLN A 31 19.13 -5.54 4.16
N SER A 32 19.12 -6.81 4.58
CA SER A 32 18.52 -7.23 5.85
C SER A 32 19.26 -6.65 7.07
N TRP A 33 18.56 -6.60 8.21
CA TRP A 33 19.13 -6.21 9.51
C TRP A 33 20.40 -7.01 9.87
N GLU A 34 20.46 -8.28 9.47
CA GLU A 34 21.61 -9.15 9.68
C GLU A 34 22.84 -8.70 8.88
N SER A 35 22.65 -8.33 7.61
CA SER A 35 23.71 -7.77 6.75
C SER A 35 24.17 -6.40 7.25
N LEU A 36 23.27 -5.64 7.88
CA LEU A 36 23.57 -4.32 8.39
C LEU A 36 24.49 -4.31 9.62
N LYS A 37 24.66 -5.43 10.33
CA LYS A 37 25.51 -5.57 11.54
C LYS A 37 26.97 -5.16 11.36
N THR A 38 27.47 -5.22 10.13
CA THR A 38 28.86 -4.87 9.81
C THR A 38 29.05 -3.40 9.45
N ASN A 39 27.96 -2.62 9.33
CA ASN A 39 28.02 -1.21 8.96
C ASN A 39 28.33 -0.32 10.16
N GLN A 40 29.07 0.76 9.90
CA GLN A 40 29.48 1.73 10.93
C GLN A 40 28.29 2.45 11.60
N ILE A 41 27.13 2.48 10.94
CA ILE A 41 25.89 3.12 11.40
C ILE A 41 24.91 2.13 12.06
N TYR A 42 25.32 0.87 12.30
CA TYR A 42 24.41 -0.16 12.80
C TYR A 42 23.80 0.21 14.17
N GLU A 43 24.60 0.83 15.05
CA GLU A 43 24.12 1.29 16.37
C GLU A 43 22.97 2.30 16.22
N ASP A 44 23.11 3.28 15.33
CA ASP A 44 22.07 4.27 15.04
C ASP A 44 20.81 3.58 14.46
N LEU A 45 20.99 2.61 13.55
CA LEU A 45 19.86 1.90 12.96
C LEU A 45 19.08 1.08 14.01
N VAL A 46 19.78 0.47 14.97
CA VAL A 46 19.14 -0.26 16.08
C VAL A 46 18.39 0.69 17.00
N GLU A 47 18.90 1.91 17.24
CA GLU A 47 18.22 2.95 18.01
C GLU A 47 16.85 3.30 17.39
N PHE A 48 16.76 3.37 16.06
CA PHE A 48 15.53 3.70 15.33
C PHE A 48 14.71 2.50 14.83
N LYS A 49 14.96 1.29 15.36
CA LYS A 49 14.27 0.07 14.91
C LYS A 49 12.75 0.14 15.13
N ASP A 50 12.29 0.89 16.12
CA ASP A 50 10.87 1.13 16.40
C ASP A 50 10.20 2.08 15.37
N VAL A 51 10.98 3.00 14.78
CA VAL A 51 10.52 3.93 13.74
C VAL A 51 10.50 3.26 12.36
N LEU A 52 11.37 2.26 12.14
CA LEU A 52 11.52 1.52 10.89
C LEU A 52 11.07 0.05 11.06
N PRO A 53 9.77 -0.20 11.29
CA PRO A 53 9.28 -1.56 11.47
C PRO A 53 9.42 -2.35 10.17
N GLU A 54 9.83 -3.61 10.29
CA GLU A 54 9.99 -4.54 9.17
C GLU A 54 8.64 -4.89 8.51
N THR A 55 7.56 -4.86 9.29
CA THR A 55 6.19 -5.03 8.82
C THR A 55 5.38 -3.78 9.11
N VAL A 56 4.47 -3.41 8.20
CA VAL A 56 3.59 -2.26 8.42
C VAL A 56 2.63 -2.58 9.56
N PRO A 57 2.68 -1.85 10.69
CA PRO A 57 1.80 -2.13 11.81
C PRO A 57 0.34 -1.88 11.42
N CYS A 58 -0.55 -2.74 11.90
CA CYS A 58 -2.00 -2.56 11.75
C CYS A 58 -2.60 -1.69 12.85
N GLU A 59 -1.78 -1.03 13.65
CA GLU A 59 -2.22 -0.12 14.71
C GLU A 59 -2.36 1.30 14.18
N PHE A 60 -3.32 2.04 14.74
CA PHE A 60 -3.43 3.47 14.46
C PHE A 60 -2.23 4.23 15.02
N PRO A 61 -1.70 5.23 14.28
CA PRO A 61 -0.75 6.15 14.86
C PRO A 61 -1.38 6.87 16.06
N LYS A 62 -0.57 7.15 17.08
CA LYS A 62 -1.00 7.93 18.24
C LYS A 62 -1.63 9.24 17.78
N ASP A 63 -2.81 9.55 18.31
CA ASP A 63 -3.51 10.79 17.99
C ASP A 63 -2.65 11.98 18.41
N LYS A 64 -2.31 12.84 17.44
CA LYS A 64 -1.54 14.07 17.66
C LYS A 64 -2.45 15.30 17.78
N GLY A 65 -3.77 15.13 17.76
CA GLY A 65 -4.76 16.21 17.76
C GLY A 65 -4.91 16.92 16.41
N ILE A 66 -4.21 16.45 15.36
CA ILE A 66 -4.31 16.99 14.00
C ILE A 66 -5.30 16.14 13.22
N ARG A 67 -6.35 16.76 12.68
CA ARG A 67 -7.37 16.08 11.87
C ARG A 67 -7.24 16.46 10.41
N HIS A 68 -7.33 15.46 9.53
CA HIS A 68 -7.47 15.69 8.10
C HIS A 68 -8.90 16.13 7.80
N GLU A 69 -9.06 17.36 7.31
CA GLU A 69 -10.33 17.87 6.80
C GLU A 69 -10.25 18.03 5.29
N VAL A 70 -11.27 17.56 4.58
CA VAL A 70 -11.36 17.68 3.12
C VAL A 70 -12.37 18.77 2.80
N GLU A 71 -11.89 19.97 2.51
CA GLU A 71 -12.74 21.07 2.08
C GLU A 71 -13.28 20.82 0.66
N LEU A 72 -14.60 20.89 0.52
CA LEU A 72 -15.27 20.80 -0.78
C LEU A 72 -15.47 22.20 -1.35
N LYS A 73 -15.09 22.40 -2.61
CA LYS A 73 -15.38 23.65 -3.32
C LYS A 73 -16.89 23.83 -3.45
N LEU A 74 -17.41 25.02 -3.11
CA LEU A 74 -18.82 25.33 -3.30
C LEU A 74 -19.24 25.08 -4.76
N GLY A 75 -20.35 24.37 -4.95
CA GLY A 75 -20.84 23.94 -6.25
C GLY A 75 -20.29 22.58 -6.74
N SER A 76 -19.41 21.91 -5.99
CA SER A 76 -18.96 20.56 -6.34
C SER A 76 -20.11 19.55 -6.18
N LYS A 77 -20.38 18.79 -7.25
CA LYS A 77 -21.36 17.70 -7.23
C LYS A 77 -20.67 16.41 -6.83
N TYR A 78 -21.21 15.71 -5.85
CA TYR A 78 -20.78 14.35 -5.52
C TYR A 78 -21.17 13.40 -6.67
N ARG A 79 -20.28 12.48 -7.02
CA ARG A 79 -20.56 11.43 -8.01
C ARG A 79 -20.64 10.09 -7.32
N VAL A 80 -21.86 9.55 -7.24
CA VAL A 80 -22.06 8.15 -6.87
C VAL A 80 -21.69 7.29 -8.07
N MET A 81 -20.69 6.45 -7.92
CA MET A 81 -20.33 5.42 -8.90
C MET A 81 -20.66 4.06 -8.32
N LYS A 82 -21.36 3.22 -9.09
CA LYS A 82 -21.56 1.82 -8.70
C LYS A 82 -20.25 1.06 -8.83
N GLN A 83 -20.07 0.06 -7.98
CA GLN A 83 -18.98 -0.90 -8.12
C GLN A 83 -19.07 -1.58 -9.50
N TRP A 84 -17.94 -1.66 -10.20
CA TRP A 84 -17.86 -2.40 -11.46
C TRP A 84 -17.94 -3.90 -11.18
N PRO A 85 -18.48 -4.72 -12.11
CA PRO A 85 -18.46 -6.16 -11.94
C PRO A 85 -17.00 -6.64 -11.89
N LEU A 86 -16.63 -7.28 -10.78
CA LEU A 86 -15.31 -7.87 -10.57
C LEU A 86 -15.41 -9.40 -10.59
N PRO A 87 -14.35 -10.11 -11.01
CA PRO A 87 -14.25 -11.55 -10.85
C PRO A 87 -14.45 -11.98 -9.38
N ARG A 88 -15.02 -13.17 -9.15
CA ARG A 88 -15.31 -13.67 -7.79
C ARG A 88 -14.06 -13.72 -6.91
N GLU A 89 -12.93 -14.15 -7.47
CA GLU A 89 -11.65 -14.20 -6.76
C GLU A 89 -11.20 -12.81 -6.27
N GLN A 90 -11.41 -11.78 -7.08
CA GLN A 90 -11.08 -10.40 -6.73
C GLN A 90 -12.01 -9.86 -5.63
N VAL A 91 -13.31 -10.17 -5.71
CA VAL A 91 -14.25 -9.81 -4.65
C VAL A 91 -13.84 -10.43 -3.32
N LEU A 92 -13.49 -11.71 -3.30
CA LEU A 92 -13.02 -12.39 -2.08
C LEU A 92 -11.73 -11.78 -1.52
N ALA A 93 -10.79 -11.39 -2.39
CA ALA A 93 -9.56 -10.72 -1.97
C ALA A 93 -9.83 -9.35 -1.35
N ILE A 94 -10.76 -8.57 -1.94
CA ILE A 94 -11.21 -7.28 -1.40
C ILE A 94 -11.89 -7.46 -0.05
N ASP A 95 -12.80 -8.44 0.05
CA ASP A 95 -13.54 -8.71 1.28
C ASP A 95 -12.59 -9.08 2.42
N LYS A 96 -11.61 -9.96 2.15
CA LYS A 96 -10.57 -10.30 3.12
C LYS A 96 -9.75 -9.07 3.55
N PHE A 97 -9.30 -8.27 2.58
CA PHE A 97 -8.56 -7.04 2.85
C PHE A 97 -9.33 -6.07 3.76
N PHE A 98 -10.62 -5.85 3.48
CA PHE A 98 -11.44 -4.98 4.32
C PHE A 98 -11.78 -5.60 5.68
N ALA A 99 -11.90 -6.93 5.79
CA ALA A 99 -12.08 -7.60 7.07
C ALA A 99 -10.87 -7.36 8.00
N ASP A 100 -9.65 -7.50 7.48
CA ASP A 100 -8.41 -7.23 8.23
C ASP A 100 -8.34 -5.76 8.67
N ARG A 101 -8.72 -4.83 7.78
CA ARG A 101 -8.75 -3.38 8.08
C ARG A 101 -9.87 -2.97 9.03
N LEU A 102 -11.01 -3.66 9.00
CA LEU A 102 -12.09 -3.47 9.96
C LEU A 102 -11.66 -3.95 11.35
N ALA A 103 -10.98 -5.09 11.44
CA ALA A 103 -10.43 -5.62 12.70
C ALA A 103 -9.35 -4.69 13.28
N ALA A 104 -8.52 -4.09 12.44
CA ALA A 104 -7.56 -3.05 12.80
C ALA A 104 -8.22 -1.70 13.18
N GLY A 105 -9.52 -1.55 12.96
CA GLY A 105 -10.28 -0.32 13.16
C GLY A 105 -10.05 0.76 12.09
N HIS A 106 -9.18 0.52 11.09
CA HIS A 106 -8.86 1.45 10.01
C HIS A 106 -10.07 1.82 9.14
N VAL A 107 -11.00 0.88 8.99
CA VAL A 107 -12.23 1.04 8.20
C VAL A 107 -13.44 0.82 9.10
N ARG A 108 -14.53 1.52 8.82
CA ARG A 108 -15.82 1.32 9.48
C ARG A 108 -16.94 1.39 8.46
N GLU A 109 -18.07 0.75 8.78
CA GLU A 109 -19.28 0.88 7.97
C GLU A 109 -19.75 2.34 7.92
N SER A 110 -20.23 2.77 6.76
CA SER A 110 -20.73 4.12 6.56
C SER A 110 -22.01 4.11 5.76
N THR A 111 -22.94 4.97 6.16
CA THR A 111 -24.19 5.27 5.42
C THR A 111 -24.08 6.63 4.75
N SER A 112 -22.89 6.98 4.25
CA SER A 112 -22.67 8.30 3.67
C SER A 112 -23.46 8.45 2.36
N PRO A 113 -24.09 9.62 2.12
CA PRO A 113 -24.75 9.90 0.86
C PRO A 113 -23.76 9.97 -0.32
N ILE A 114 -22.48 10.18 0.00
CA ILE A 114 -21.36 10.01 -0.91
C ILE A 114 -20.94 8.54 -0.84
N ALA A 115 -21.28 7.77 -1.87
CA ALA A 115 -20.81 6.38 -1.97
C ALA A 115 -19.27 6.35 -2.04
N LEU A 116 -18.68 5.32 -1.43
CA LEU A 116 -17.26 5.01 -1.60
C LEU A 116 -16.95 4.90 -3.11
N ARG A 117 -15.77 5.36 -3.52
CA ARG A 117 -15.33 5.12 -4.90
C ARG A 117 -15.20 3.60 -5.12
N PRO A 118 -15.44 3.11 -6.35
CA PRO A 118 -15.29 1.70 -6.66
C PRO A 118 -13.90 1.19 -6.26
N SER A 119 -13.84 0.06 -5.56
CA SER A 119 -12.59 -0.64 -5.24
C SER A 119 -12.12 -1.44 -6.44
N VAL A 120 -10.81 -1.53 -6.63
CA VAL A 120 -10.17 -2.32 -7.69
C VAL A 120 -9.12 -3.22 -7.03
N CYS A 121 -9.02 -4.47 -7.49
CA CYS A 121 -7.88 -5.31 -7.15
C CYS A 121 -6.70 -4.99 -8.06
N GLU A 122 -5.60 -4.60 -7.45
CA GLU A 122 -4.30 -4.59 -8.11
C GLU A 122 -3.52 -5.80 -7.62
N LYS A 123 -3.00 -6.60 -8.55
CA LYS A 123 -2.04 -7.65 -8.20
C LYS A 123 -0.72 -6.95 -7.94
N GLN A 124 -0.31 -6.91 -6.68
CA GLN A 124 1.06 -6.58 -6.36
C GLN A 124 1.93 -7.81 -6.62
N GLN A 125 3.15 -7.60 -7.09
CA GLN A 125 4.13 -8.67 -7.16
C GLN A 125 4.51 -9.04 -5.73
N GLU A 126 4.46 -10.34 -5.40
CA GLU A 126 4.69 -10.82 -4.04
C GLU A 126 6.08 -10.38 -3.57
N GLY A 127 6.10 -9.43 -2.64
CA GLY A 127 7.30 -8.81 -2.10
C GLY A 127 7.01 -8.00 -0.83
N GLY A 128 5.95 -8.36 -0.10
CA GLY A 128 5.75 -7.93 1.27
C GLY A 128 6.28 -9.02 2.18
N GLY A 129 7.35 -8.71 2.92
CA GLY A 129 7.92 -9.60 3.95
C GLY A 129 6.92 -9.94 5.06
#